data_AF-A0A366XQ49-F1
#
_entry.id   AF-A0A366XQ49-F1
#
_cell.length_a   1.000
_cell.length_b   1.000
_cell.length_c   1.000
_cell.angle_alpha   90.00
_cell.angle_beta   90.00
_cell.angle_gamma   90.00
#
_symmetry.space_group_name_H-M   'P 1'
#
loop_
_entity.id
_entity.type
_entity.pdbx_description
1 polymer ?
#
loop_
_entity_poly.entity_id
_entity_poly.type
_entity_poly.pdbx_seq_one_letter_code
_entity_poly.pdbx_strand_id
1 'polypeptide(L)'
;MFKPELLSPAGSLKNMRYAFAYGADAVYAGQPRYSLRVRNNEFNHENLQIGINEAHAQGKKLYVVCNIQPHNSKLKTFIRDLKPIVDMGPDALIMSDPGLIMMVREAFPEVAIHLSVQANAVNWATVKFWSTQGVERVILSRELSLEEIEEIREHCPETELEIFVHGALCMAYSGRCLLSGYMNKRDPNQGTCTNACRWEYKAEAAKEDENGQIVAANPTGVAIQEVETQEIEVQEERPDNTLGLGKPTDEVVLLSESHRPEEKMAAFEDEHGTYIMNSKDLRAIQHVERLTKMGVHSLKIEGRTKSFYYCARTAQVYRKAIDDAVEGKPFDESLMGTLESLAHRGYTEGFLRRHTHDSYQNYEYGYSISDSQQFVGEFTGVRRGELAEVEVKNKFIKGDSLELMTPNGNVVFTLEKMENRKSQDVDDAKGNGHFVFIPVPEDMDLEFGLLMRNLSEGQDTRNPTGK
;
A
#
# COMPACT_ATOMS: atom_id res chain seq x y z
N MET A 1 -14.86 -18.51 -19.08
CA MET A 1 -13.51 -18.69 -18.50
C MET A 1 -13.62 -18.53 -16.99
N PHE A 2 -12.75 -19.16 -16.21
CA PHE A 2 -12.65 -18.91 -14.77
C PHE A 2 -12.39 -17.40 -14.53
N LYS A 3 -13.08 -16.78 -13.57
CA LYS A 3 -12.92 -15.35 -13.23
C LYS A 3 -12.33 -15.24 -11.80
N PRO A 4 -11.06 -14.84 -11.66
CA PRO A 4 -10.45 -14.62 -10.36
C PRO A 4 -11.18 -13.55 -9.54
N GLU A 5 -11.21 -13.76 -8.23
CA GLU A 5 -11.64 -12.78 -7.24
C GLU A 5 -10.63 -11.62 -7.19
N LEU A 6 -11.11 -10.38 -7.21
CA LEU A 6 -10.28 -9.21 -6.94
C LEU A 6 -10.36 -8.84 -5.46
N LEU A 7 -9.28 -9.11 -4.72
CA LEU A 7 -9.17 -8.83 -3.30
C LEU A 7 -8.43 -7.50 -3.05
N SER A 8 -9.16 -6.51 -2.54
CA SER A 8 -8.65 -5.17 -2.25
C SER A 8 -8.36 -4.91 -0.77
N PRO A 9 -7.40 -4.04 -0.42
CA PRO A 9 -7.12 -3.68 0.96
C PRO A 9 -8.17 -2.75 1.54
N ALA A 10 -8.53 -2.93 2.81
CA ALA A 10 -9.34 -1.97 3.55
C ALA A 10 -8.65 -1.55 4.86
N GLY A 11 -8.31 -0.27 4.98
CA GLY A 11 -7.84 0.37 6.22
C GLY A 11 -8.95 1.07 7.01
N SER A 12 -10.04 1.43 6.33
CA SER A 12 -11.26 2.04 6.90
C SER A 12 -12.50 1.56 6.15
N LEU A 13 -13.69 1.85 6.70
CA LEU A 13 -14.96 1.65 5.99
C LEU A 13 -15.02 2.45 4.68
N LYS A 14 -14.45 3.66 4.65
CA LYS A 14 -14.39 4.48 3.44
C LYS A 14 -13.56 3.77 2.36
N ASN A 15 -12.38 3.26 2.69
CA ASN A 15 -11.57 2.48 1.75
C ASN A 15 -12.34 1.27 1.20
N MET A 16 -13.04 0.52 2.07
CA MET A 16 -13.83 -0.64 1.67
C MET A 16 -14.93 -0.27 0.67
N ARG A 17 -15.76 0.74 0.98
CA ARG A 17 -16.87 1.15 0.13
C ARG A 17 -16.38 1.59 -1.26
N TYR A 18 -15.31 2.37 -1.32
CA TYR A 18 -14.68 2.75 -2.60
C TYR A 18 -14.09 1.53 -3.33
N ALA A 19 -13.41 0.60 -2.66
CA ALA A 19 -12.93 -0.61 -3.31
C ALA A 19 -14.07 -1.43 -3.93
N PHE A 20 -15.19 -1.56 -3.21
CA PHE A 20 -16.38 -2.24 -3.71
C PHE A 20 -17.03 -1.51 -4.88
N ALA A 21 -17.23 -0.20 -4.79
CA ALA A 21 -17.81 0.59 -5.87
C ALA A 21 -17.02 0.43 -7.17
N TYR A 22 -15.69 0.36 -7.09
CA TYR A 22 -14.80 0.27 -8.25
C TYR A 22 -14.42 -1.18 -8.65
N GLY A 23 -15.17 -2.17 -8.17
CA GLY A 23 -15.12 -3.52 -8.74
C GLY A 23 -14.35 -4.58 -7.93
N ALA A 24 -13.95 -4.30 -6.69
CA ALA A 24 -13.47 -5.37 -5.81
C ALA A 24 -14.59 -6.35 -5.47
N ASP A 25 -14.27 -7.64 -5.49
CA ASP A 25 -15.17 -8.75 -5.12
C ASP A 25 -15.10 -9.04 -3.61
N ALA A 26 -13.93 -8.79 -3.03
CA ALA A 26 -13.66 -8.97 -1.61
C ALA A 26 -12.74 -7.87 -1.08
N VAL A 27 -12.79 -7.62 0.23
CA VAL A 27 -11.78 -6.82 0.93
C VAL A 27 -11.15 -7.58 2.08
N TYR A 28 -9.96 -7.16 2.51
CA TYR A 28 -9.34 -7.63 3.74
C TYR A 28 -9.05 -6.49 4.73
N ALA A 29 -9.44 -6.69 5.98
CA ALA A 29 -9.28 -5.74 7.08
C ALA A 29 -8.49 -6.36 8.24
N GLY A 30 -7.72 -5.55 8.97
CA GLY A 30 -6.94 -6.05 10.10
C GLY A 30 -7.77 -6.25 11.35
N GLN A 31 -7.64 -7.40 12.04
CA GLN A 31 -8.07 -7.48 13.42
C GLN A 31 -7.18 -6.57 14.29
N PRO A 32 -7.75 -5.74 15.19
CA PRO A 32 -6.97 -5.10 16.24
C PRO A 32 -6.09 -6.11 16.98
N ARG A 33 -4.89 -5.70 17.40
CA ARG A 33 -3.92 -6.49 18.21
C ARG A 33 -3.25 -7.71 17.53
N TYR A 34 -3.88 -8.32 16.53
CA TYR A 34 -3.43 -9.57 15.89
C TYR A 34 -3.13 -9.44 14.39
N SER A 35 -3.10 -8.21 13.86
CA SER A 35 -2.74 -7.91 12.47
C SER A 35 -1.40 -7.18 12.37
N LEU A 36 -0.64 -7.39 11.28
CA LEU A 36 0.64 -6.73 11.06
C LEU A 36 0.60 -5.23 10.70
N ARG A 37 -0.59 -4.62 10.60
CA ARG A 37 -0.74 -3.20 10.26
C ARG A 37 -1.72 -2.50 11.21
N VAL A 38 -1.50 -2.62 12.53
CA VAL A 38 -2.42 -2.11 13.55
C VAL A 38 -2.51 -0.58 13.56
N ARG A 39 -1.43 0.15 13.22
CA ARG A 39 -1.37 1.61 13.43
C ARG A 39 -2.26 2.43 12.49
N ASN A 40 -2.55 1.93 11.29
CA ASN A 40 -3.33 2.63 10.26
C ASN A 40 -4.59 1.84 9.94
N ASN A 41 -5.27 1.36 10.97
CA ASN A 41 -6.44 0.50 10.86
C ASN A 41 -7.58 1.09 11.70
N GLU A 42 -8.63 1.55 11.04
CA GLU A 42 -9.83 2.08 11.68
C GLU A 42 -10.84 0.98 12.02
N PHE A 43 -10.59 -0.27 11.63
CA PHE A 43 -11.45 -1.41 11.95
C PHE A 43 -11.27 -1.87 13.40
N ASN A 44 -11.98 -1.21 14.31
CA ASN A 44 -12.35 -1.75 15.63
C ASN A 44 -13.51 -2.76 15.49
N HIS A 45 -14.00 -3.32 16.59
CA HIS A 45 -15.09 -4.31 16.56
C HIS A 45 -16.38 -3.77 15.91
N GLU A 46 -16.74 -2.52 16.18
CA GLU A 46 -17.94 -1.89 15.63
C GLU A 46 -17.83 -1.69 14.12
N ASN A 47 -16.75 -1.06 13.67
CA ASN A 47 -16.49 -0.86 12.24
C ASN A 47 -16.31 -2.18 11.50
N LEU A 48 -15.81 -3.22 12.15
CA LEU A 48 -15.72 -4.54 11.54
C LEU A 48 -17.09 -5.17 11.33
N GLN A 49 -17.99 -5.10 12.32
CA GLN A 49 -19.35 -5.59 12.17
C GLN A 49 -20.10 -4.82 11.07
N ILE A 50 -19.96 -3.49 11.01
CA ILE A 50 -20.53 -2.68 9.93
C ILE A 50 -19.97 -3.13 8.58
N GLY A 51 -18.65 -3.32 8.49
CA GLY A 51 -17.98 -3.73 7.27
C GLY A 51 -18.46 -5.08 6.74
N ILE A 52 -18.59 -6.07 7.62
CA ILE A 52 -19.06 -7.41 7.26
C ILE A 52 -20.51 -7.34 6.75
N ASN A 53 -21.38 -6.65 7.48
CA ASN A 53 -22.78 -6.50 7.09
C ASN A 53 -22.94 -5.80 5.74
N GLU A 54 -22.19 -4.72 5.49
CA GLU A 54 -22.21 -3.99 4.22
C GLU A 54 -21.66 -4.82 3.05
N ALA A 55 -20.62 -5.61 3.29
CA ALA A 55 -20.08 -6.53 2.27
C ALA A 55 -21.14 -7.58 1.88
N HIS A 56 -21.71 -8.25 2.88
CA HIS A 56 -22.72 -9.29 2.66
C HIS A 56 -24.00 -8.75 2.01
N ALA A 57 -24.43 -7.55 2.38
CA ALA A 57 -25.59 -6.90 1.75
C ALA A 57 -25.39 -6.65 0.24
N GLN A 58 -24.13 -6.52 -0.21
CA GLN A 58 -23.77 -6.38 -1.62
C GLN A 58 -23.38 -7.72 -2.30
N GLY A 59 -23.47 -8.85 -1.59
CA GLY A 59 -22.99 -10.14 -2.08
C GLY A 59 -21.46 -10.24 -2.20
N LYS A 60 -20.73 -9.37 -1.48
CA LYS A 60 -19.26 -9.29 -1.45
C LYS A 60 -18.72 -9.89 -0.17
N LYS A 61 -17.42 -10.15 -0.14
CA LYS A 61 -16.76 -10.82 1.00
C LYS A 61 -15.87 -9.88 1.79
N LEU A 62 -15.73 -10.16 3.09
CA LEU A 62 -14.77 -9.51 3.97
C LEU A 62 -13.93 -10.55 4.72
N TYR A 63 -12.62 -10.49 4.50
CA TYR A 63 -11.64 -11.34 5.19
C TYR A 63 -10.97 -10.58 6.34
N VAL A 64 -10.82 -11.24 7.49
CA VAL A 64 -10.19 -10.64 8.67
C VAL A 64 -8.77 -11.16 8.84
N VAL A 65 -7.81 -10.25 8.98
CA VAL A 65 -6.40 -10.60 9.08
C VAL A 65 -5.96 -10.75 10.52
N CYS A 66 -5.45 -11.95 10.84
CA CYS A 66 -4.89 -12.36 12.13
C CYS A 66 -3.49 -12.99 11.92
N ASN A 67 -2.57 -12.22 11.32
CA ASN A 67 -1.33 -12.72 10.72
C ASN A 67 -0.03 -12.28 11.41
N ILE A 68 -0.08 -12.02 12.72
CA ILE A 68 1.14 -11.80 13.51
C ILE A 68 1.87 -13.12 13.79
N GLN A 69 3.14 -13.03 14.20
CA GLN A 69 3.87 -14.14 14.79
C GLN A 69 3.94 -13.97 16.31
N PRO A 70 2.97 -14.47 17.10
CA PRO A 70 2.85 -14.12 18.52
C PRO A 70 3.93 -14.76 19.41
N HIS A 71 4.25 -14.10 20.52
CA HIS A 71 4.89 -14.76 21.66
C HIS A 71 3.85 -15.34 22.63
N ASN A 72 4.29 -16.23 23.53
CA ASN A 72 3.45 -16.99 24.47
C ASN A 72 2.42 -16.16 25.24
N SER A 73 2.71 -14.89 25.54
CA SER A 73 1.77 -14.00 26.24
C SER A 73 0.46 -13.79 25.47
N LYS A 74 0.52 -13.73 24.14
CA LYS A 74 -0.66 -13.52 23.28
C LYS A 74 -1.51 -14.78 23.12
N LEU A 75 -0.92 -15.98 23.27
CA LEU A 75 -1.64 -17.26 23.18
C LEU A 75 -2.74 -17.35 24.25
N LYS A 76 -2.46 -16.86 25.46
CA LYS A 76 -3.34 -16.94 26.64
C LYS A 76 -4.70 -16.25 26.43
N THR A 77 -4.77 -15.24 25.57
CA THR A 77 -6.00 -14.48 25.34
C THR A 77 -6.55 -14.63 23.93
N PHE A 78 -5.85 -15.33 23.04
CA PHE A 78 -6.14 -15.31 21.61
C PHE A 78 -7.56 -15.79 21.27
N ILE A 79 -7.96 -16.99 21.70
CA ILE A 79 -9.30 -17.53 21.39
C ILE A 79 -10.41 -16.67 21.99
N ARG A 80 -10.23 -16.18 23.22
CA ARG A 80 -11.17 -15.26 23.86
C ARG A 80 -11.33 -13.97 23.05
N ASP A 81 -10.22 -13.40 22.59
CA ASP A 81 -10.22 -12.13 21.84
C ASP A 81 -10.71 -12.32 20.39
N LEU A 82 -10.59 -13.53 19.83
CA LEU A 82 -11.05 -13.89 18.49
C LEU A 82 -12.54 -14.27 18.45
N LYS A 83 -13.08 -14.86 19.53
CA LYS A 83 -14.51 -15.26 19.61
C LYS A 83 -15.48 -14.19 19.11
N PRO A 84 -15.44 -12.91 19.57
CA PRO A 84 -16.37 -11.91 19.08
C PRO A 84 -16.22 -11.64 17.58
N ILE A 85 -15.02 -11.79 17.02
CA ILE A 85 -14.77 -11.63 15.58
C ILE A 85 -15.40 -12.77 14.79
N VAL A 86 -15.25 -14.01 15.26
CA VAL A 86 -15.89 -15.18 14.63
C VAL A 86 -17.42 -15.05 14.68
N ASP A 87 -17.97 -14.56 15.77
CA ASP A 87 -19.42 -14.34 15.93
C ASP A 87 -19.98 -13.27 14.98
N MET A 88 -19.15 -12.35 14.50
CA MET A 88 -19.53 -11.37 13.46
C MET A 88 -19.69 -12.03 12.08
N GLY A 89 -19.16 -13.24 11.88
CA GLY A 89 -19.29 -14.02 10.64
C GLY A 89 -18.45 -13.52 9.45
N PRO A 90 -17.14 -13.24 9.59
CA PRO A 90 -16.31 -12.94 8.43
C PRO A 90 -16.18 -14.16 7.49
N ASP A 91 -15.97 -13.92 6.20
CA ASP A 91 -15.93 -14.99 5.19
C ASP A 91 -14.69 -15.89 5.33
N ALA A 92 -13.58 -15.36 5.87
CA ALA A 92 -12.38 -16.12 6.20
C ALA A 92 -11.45 -15.36 7.15
N LEU A 93 -10.58 -16.09 7.85
CA LEU A 93 -9.44 -15.54 8.58
C LEU A 93 -8.15 -15.69 7.78
N ILE A 94 -7.39 -14.60 7.61
CA ILE A 94 -6.05 -14.63 7.00
C ILE A 94 -5.00 -14.78 8.11
N MET A 95 -4.35 -15.94 8.21
CA MET A 95 -3.48 -16.33 9.34
C MET A 95 -2.10 -16.81 8.89
N SER A 96 -1.09 -16.72 9.75
CA SER A 96 0.30 -17.12 9.42
C SER A 96 0.93 -18.10 10.39
N ASP A 97 0.57 -18.06 11.67
CA ASP A 97 1.21 -18.86 12.71
C ASP A 97 0.56 -20.25 12.81
N PRO A 98 1.33 -21.36 12.68
CA PRO A 98 0.80 -22.71 12.77
C PRO A 98 0.08 -23.01 14.09
N GLY A 99 0.61 -22.50 15.21
CA GLY A 99 0.03 -22.69 16.54
C GLY A 99 -1.32 -21.99 16.68
N LEU A 100 -1.42 -20.74 16.21
CA LEU A 100 -2.70 -20.03 16.17
C LEU A 100 -3.70 -20.70 15.23
N ILE A 101 -3.27 -21.16 14.06
CA ILE A 101 -4.13 -21.87 13.10
C ILE A 101 -4.70 -23.14 13.75
N MET A 102 -3.85 -23.95 14.39
CA MET A 102 -4.28 -25.13 15.14
C MET A 102 -5.33 -24.77 16.20
N MET A 103 -5.07 -23.75 17.02
CA MET A 103 -6.01 -23.30 18.05
C MET A 103 -7.36 -22.83 17.47
N VAL A 104 -7.37 -22.14 16.32
CA VAL A 104 -8.61 -21.74 15.64
C VAL A 104 -9.35 -22.95 15.09
N ARG A 105 -8.66 -23.90 14.44
CA ARG A 105 -9.30 -25.11 13.91
C ARG A 105 -9.94 -25.95 15.02
N GLU A 106 -9.31 -26.01 16.20
CA GLU A 106 -9.86 -26.70 17.37
C GLU A 106 -11.07 -25.97 17.97
N ALA A 107 -11.03 -24.64 18.07
CA ALA A 107 -12.09 -23.85 18.71
C ALA A 107 -13.26 -23.52 17.77
N PHE A 108 -12.99 -23.34 16.47
CA PHE A 108 -13.88 -22.81 15.44
C PHE A 108 -13.68 -23.58 14.11
N PRO A 109 -14.02 -24.88 14.04
CA PRO A 109 -13.70 -25.75 12.89
C PRO A 109 -14.39 -25.33 11.57
N GLU A 110 -15.48 -24.58 11.66
CA GLU A 110 -16.26 -24.11 10.50
C GLU A 110 -15.68 -22.83 9.87
N VAL A 111 -14.72 -22.16 10.53
CA VAL A 111 -14.15 -20.92 10.02
C VAL A 111 -13.12 -21.23 8.93
N ALA A 112 -13.34 -20.69 7.73
CA ALA A 112 -12.40 -20.77 6.63
C ALA A 112 -11.09 -20.04 6.98
N ILE A 113 -9.96 -20.67 6.66
CA ILE A 113 -8.63 -20.11 6.91
C ILE A 113 -7.88 -19.96 5.60
N HIS A 114 -7.42 -18.73 5.35
CA HIS A 114 -6.52 -18.38 4.26
C HIS A 114 -5.11 -18.20 4.83
N LEU A 115 -4.11 -18.87 4.24
CA LEU A 115 -2.72 -18.72 4.67
C LEU A 115 -2.15 -17.39 4.17
N SER A 116 -1.68 -16.57 5.11
CA SER A 116 -0.97 -15.31 4.88
C SER A 116 0.41 -15.55 4.26
N VAL A 117 0.82 -14.65 3.37
CA VAL A 117 2.16 -14.60 2.76
C VAL A 117 3.32 -14.63 3.77
N GLN A 118 3.05 -14.23 5.02
CA GLN A 118 3.98 -14.36 6.16
C GLN A 118 4.47 -15.79 6.42
N ALA A 119 3.69 -16.79 6.03
CA ALA A 119 4.07 -18.19 6.14
C ALA A 119 5.08 -18.65 5.06
N ASN A 120 5.37 -17.80 4.06
CA ASN A 120 6.37 -18.04 3.01
C ASN A 120 6.14 -19.36 2.24
N ALA A 121 4.92 -19.56 1.73
CA ALA A 121 4.61 -20.67 0.84
C ALA A 121 5.22 -20.45 -0.55
N VAL A 122 6.36 -21.11 -0.78
CA VAL A 122 7.25 -20.90 -1.95
C VAL A 122 7.43 -22.16 -2.80
N ASN A 123 6.70 -23.24 -2.50
CA ASN A 123 6.75 -24.48 -3.25
C ASN A 123 5.46 -25.29 -3.02
N TRP A 124 5.20 -26.26 -3.89
CA TRP A 124 3.97 -27.05 -3.85
C TRP A 124 3.87 -27.93 -2.60
N ALA A 125 5.00 -28.41 -2.06
CA ALA A 125 5.00 -29.27 -0.88
C ALA A 125 4.52 -28.51 0.37
N THR A 126 4.92 -27.24 0.51
CA THR A 126 4.43 -26.35 1.56
C THR A 126 2.93 -26.07 1.39
N VAL A 127 2.47 -25.80 0.17
CA VAL A 127 1.02 -25.59 -0.11
C VAL A 127 0.22 -26.83 0.28
N LYS A 128 0.68 -28.02 -0.14
CA LYS A 128 0.07 -29.29 0.20
C LYS A 128 0.05 -29.55 1.71
N PHE A 129 1.15 -29.26 2.40
CA PHE A 129 1.19 -29.33 3.86
C PHE A 129 0.08 -28.50 4.49
N TRP A 130 -0.05 -27.22 4.13
CA TRP A 130 -1.07 -26.35 4.69
C TRP A 130 -2.49 -26.79 4.35
N SER A 131 -2.71 -27.30 3.13
CA SER A 131 -3.99 -27.91 2.76
C SER A 131 -4.35 -29.08 3.70
N THR A 132 -3.40 -29.96 4.07
CA THR A 132 -3.68 -31.04 5.05
C THR A 132 -3.98 -30.53 6.46
N GLN A 133 -3.62 -29.27 6.78
CA GLN A 133 -3.97 -28.63 8.04
C GLN A 133 -5.34 -27.92 7.99
N GLY A 134 -6.09 -28.05 6.89
CA GLY A 134 -7.40 -27.45 6.72
C GLY A 134 -7.39 -26.00 6.24
N VAL A 135 -6.28 -25.53 5.65
CA VAL A 135 -6.24 -24.25 4.93
C VAL A 135 -6.90 -24.41 3.57
N GLU A 136 -7.84 -23.52 3.26
CA GLU A 136 -8.60 -23.55 2.00
C GLU A 136 -7.89 -22.79 0.87
N ARG A 137 -7.29 -21.64 1.22
CA ARG A 137 -6.59 -20.77 0.27
C ARG A 137 -5.19 -20.43 0.74
N VAL A 138 -4.22 -20.47 -0.15
CA VAL A 138 -2.84 -20.08 0.13
C VAL A 138 -2.47 -18.82 -0.63
N ILE A 139 -2.11 -17.77 0.11
CA ILE A 139 -1.50 -16.55 -0.44
C ILE A 139 -0.02 -16.85 -0.65
N LEU A 140 0.37 -17.06 -1.90
CA LEU A 140 1.72 -17.45 -2.24
C LEU A 140 2.72 -16.32 -2.00
N SER A 141 3.98 -16.71 -1.80
CA SER A 141 5.10 -15.77 -1.63
C SER A 141 5.27 -14.87 -2.84
N ARG A 142 5.70 -13.63 -2.60
CA ARG A 142 5.99 -12.64 -3.66
C ARG A 142 7.33 -12.89 -4.36
N GLU A 143 8.04 -13.90 -3.90
CA GLU A 143 9.36 -14.34 -4.33
C GLU A 143 9.31 -15.46 -5.40
N LEU A 144 8.13 -15.75 -5.97
CA LEU A 144 7.92 -16.80 -6.97
C LEU A 144 7.80 -16.24 -8.39
N SER A 145 8.28 -17.01 -9.36
CA SER A 145 8.01 -16.79 -10.78
C SER A 145 6.66 -17.35 -11.22
N LEU A 146 6.18 -16.91 -12.38
CA LEU A 146 4.94 -17.43 -12.98
C LEU A 146 5.03 -18.94 -13.25
N GLU A 147 6.20 -19.44 -13.65
CA GLU A 147 6.45 -20.87 -13.88
C GLU A 147 6.37 -21.68 -12.58
N GLU A 148 6.90 -21.13 -11.48
CA GLU A 148 6.81 -21.78 -10.16
C GLU A 148 5.36 -21.78 -9.64
N ILE A 149 4.61 -20.70 -9.89
CA ILE A 149 3.18 -20.64 -9.54
C ILE A 149 2.38 -21.68 -10.35
N GLU A 150 2.69 -21.84 -11.63
CA GLU A 150 2.09 -22.84 -12.52
C GLU A 150 2.39 -24.27 -12.03
N GLU A 151 3.64 -24.57 -11.68
CA GLU A 151 4.03 -25.86 -11.08
C GLU A 151 3.27 -26.12 -9.76
N ILE A 152 3.12 -25.09 -8.91
CA ILE A 152 2.35 -25.20 -7.66
C ILE A 152 0.88 -25.54 -7.95
N ARG A 153 0.28 -24.88 -8.94
CA ARG A 153 -1.11 -25.10 -9.35
C ARG A 153 -1.32 -26.53 -9.84
N GLU A 154 -0.40 -27.06 -10.64
CA GLU A 154 -0.46 -28.44 -11.16
C GLU A 154 -0.42 -29.49 -10.03
N HIS A 155 0.44 -29.29 -9.03
CA HIS A 155 0.58 -30.22 -7.91
C HIS A 155 -0.49 -30.06 -6.82
N CYS A 156 -1.15 -28.90 -6.76
CA CYS A 156 -2.18 -28.56 -5.77
C CYS A 156 -3.50 -28.12 -6.44
N PRO A 157 -4.15 -29.00 -7.22
CA PRO A 157 -5.35 -28.64 -8.00
C PRO A 157 -6.56 -28.26 -7.12
N GLU A 158 -6.63 -28.79 -5.91
CA GLU A 158 -7.75 -28.60 -4.97
C GLU A 158 -7.56 -27.44 -4.00
N THR A 159 -6.38 -26.81 -3.96
CA THR A 159 -6.10 -25.69 -3.04
C THR A 159 -6.26 -24.37 -3.78
N GLU A 160 -7.02 -23.43 -3.22
CA GLU A 160 -7.14 -22.10 -3.83
C GLU A 160 -5.81 -21.34 -3.72
N LEU A 161 -5.41 -20.67 -4.79
CA LEU A 161 -4.18 -19.86 -4.83
C LEU A 161 -4.52 -18.38 -4.95
N GLU A 162 -3.85 -17.56 -4.13
CA GLU A 162 -3.96 -16.10 -4.15
C GLU A 162 -2.59 -15.46 -4.39
N ILE A 163 -2.52 -14.54 -5.36
CA ILE A 163 -1.27 -13.92 -5.80
C ILE A 163 -1.35 -12.41 -5.61
N PHE A 164 -0.33 -11.81 -5.00
CA PHE A 164 -0.20 -10.36 -5.02
C PHE A 164 0.11 -9.89 -6.45
N VAL A 165 -0.65 -8.93 -6.93
CA VAL A 165 -0.45 -8.33 -8.26
C VAL A 165 -0.05 -6.86 -8.19
N HIS A 166 -0.25 -6.21 -7.04
CA HIS A 166 0.05 -4.80 -6.88
C HIS A 166 0.45 -4.42 -5.45
N GLY A 167 1.26 -3.37 -5.32
CA GLY A 167 1.57 -2.73 -4.05
C GLY A 167 2.99 -3.02 -3.54
N ALA A 168 3.31 -2.56 -2.34
CA ALA A 168 4.71 -2.41 -1.95
C ALA A 168 5.44 -3.74 -1.69
N LEU A 169 6.65 -3.90 -2.24
CA LEU A 169 7.53 -5.03 -1.97
C LEU A 169 8.34 -4.83 -0.68
N CYS A 170 8.88 -5.94 -0.17
CA CYS A 170 9.81 -5.97 0.95
C CYS A 170 11.23 -6.18 0.44
N MET A 171 12.20 -5.54 1.08
CA MET A 171 13.64 -5.76 0.79
C MET A 171 14.15 -7.13 1.25
N ALA A 172 13.55 -7.65 2.32
CA ALA A 172 13.82 -8.98 2.83
C ALA A 172 12.68 -9.92 2.44
N TYR A 173 12.92 -11.22 2.60
CA TYR A 173 11.89 -12.25 2.47
C TYR A 173 10.61 -11.81 3.20
N SER A 174 9.49 -11.81 2.47
CA SER A 174 8.23 -11.23 2.92
C SER A 174 7.88 -11.66 4.34
N GLY A 175 7.92 -10.72 5.27
CA GLY A 175 7.60 -10.97 6.68
C GLY A 175 8.70 -11.52 7.58
N ARG A 176 9.96 -11.55 7.13
CA ARG A 176 11.11 -12.02 7.92
C ARG A 176 12.13 -10.93 8.24
N CYS A 177 11.80 -9.68 7.95
CA CYS A 177 12.67 -8.55 8.21
C CYS A 177 12.88 -8.33 9.72
N LEU A 178 14.10 -8.02 10.15
CA LEU A 178 14.43 -7.64 11.54
C LEU A 178 14.77 -6.14 11.69
N LEU A 179 14.84 -5.42 10.58
CA LEU A 179 15.40 -4.07 10.53
C LEU A 179 14.70 -3.08 11.46
N SER A 180 13.36 -3.06 11.46
CA SER A 180 12.58 -2.19 12.37
C SER A 180 12.82 -2.51 13.85
N GLY A 181 13.04 -3.78 14.20
CA GLY A 181 13.32 -4.20 15.57
C GLY A 181 14.73 -3.81 16.00
N TYR A 182 15.69 -3.99 15.09
CA TYR A 182 17.08 -3.60 15.33
C TYR A 182 17.22 -2.08 15.53
N MET A 183 16.70 -1.30 14.58
CA MET A 183 16.90 0.15 14.52
C MET A 183 16.01 0.91 15.50
N ASN A 184 14.72 0.56 15.58
CA ASN A 184 13.73 1.34 16.34
C ASN A 184 13.12 0.60 17.54
N LYS A 185 13.66 -0.57 17.89
CA LYS A 185 13.11 -1.44 18.95
C LYS A 185 11.62 -1.77 18.76
N ARG A 186 11.16 -1.75 17.51
CA ARG A 186 9.77 -2.04 17.12
C ARG A 186 9.70 -3.28 16.27
N ASP A 187 9.12 -4.33 16.84
CA ASP A 187 9.02 -5.63 16.20
C ASP A 187 8.14 -5.57 14.92
N PRO A 188 8.73 -5.81 13.73
CA PRO A 188 8.00 -5.79 12.48
C PRO A 188 6.98 -6.93 12.34
N ASN A 189 7.14 -8.03 13.09
CA ASN A 189 6.28 -9.23 13.04
C ASN A 189 5.16 -9.23 14.11
N GLN A 190 5.08 -8.14 14.88
CA GLN A 190 3.96 -7.85 15.81
C GLN A 190 3.12 -6.66 15.35
N GLY A 191 3.30 -6.22 14.11
CA GLY A 191 2.53 -5.14 13.49
C GLY A 191 2.97 -3.73 13.83
N THR A 192 4.22 -3.58 14.30
CA THR A 192 4.81 -2.28 14.65
C THR A 192 5.91 -1.83 13.70
N CYS A 193 6.04 -2.49 12.54
CA CYS A 193 7.03 -2.14 11.51
C CYS A 193 6.98 -0.64 11.18
N THR A 194 8.13 0.00 11.25
CA THR A 194 8.32 1.44 10.97
C THR A 194 8.84 1.72 9.57
N ASN A 195 8.92 0.69 8.73
CA ASN A 195 9.47 0.77 7.37
C ASN A 195 10.90 1.34 7.36
N ALA A 196 11.75 0.90 8.29
CA ALA A 196 13.15 1.33 8.45
C ALA A 196 14.02 1.17 7.20
N CYS A 197 13.65 0.27 6.29
CA CYS A 197 14.31 0.11 5.00
C CYS A 197 14.05 1.30 4.04
N ARG A 198 13.15 2.22 4.41
CA ARG A 198 12.72 3.36 3.59
C ARG A 198 12.96 4.70 4.28
N TRP A 199 13.74 4.71 5.37
CA TRP A 199 14.06 5.98 6.00
C TRP A 199 15.09 6.75 5.20
N GLU A 200 15.02 8.06 5.40
CA GLU A 200 15.99 9.04 4.98
C GLU A 200 17.15 9.03 5.99
N TYR A 201 18.39 8.99 5.49
CA TYR A 201 19.60 9.08 6.29
C TYR A 201 20.43 10.28 5.82
N LYS A 202 20.99 11.08 6.72
CA LYS A 202 21.85 12.20 6.30
C LYS A 202 23.29 11.75 6.19
N ALA A 203 23.95 12.08 5.07
CA ALA A 203 25.38 11.89 4.93
C ALA A 203 26.12 13.03 5.63
N GLU A 204 27.07 12.70 6.51
CA GLU A 204 27.97 13.66 7.13
C GLU A 204 29.41 13.33 6.74
N ALA A 205 30.23 14.37 6.51
CA ALA A 205 31.66 14.15 6.30
C ALA A 205 32.24 13.44 7.52
N ALA A 206 32.96 12.35 7.30
CA ALA A 206 33.59 11.57 8.36
C ALA A 206 35.11 11.58 8.20
N LYS A 207 35.83 11.44 9.31
CA LYS A 207 37.28 11.24 9.37
C LYS A 207 37.57 10.00 10.19
N GLU A 208 38.70 9.38 9.92
CA GLU A 208 39.21 8.30 10.74
C GLU A 208 39.94 8.90 11.95
N ASP A 209 39.59 8.46 13.16
CA ASP A 209 40.29 8.85 14.37
C ASP A 209 41.58 8.02 14.56
N GLU A 210 42.32 8.35 15.62
CA GLU A 210 43.61 7.73 15.95
C GLU A 210 43.51 6.21 16.23
N ASN A 211 42.28 5.72 16.46
CA ASN A 211 41.97 4.32 16.75
C ASN A 211 41.36 3.59 15.54
N GLY A 212 41.27 4.24 14.38
CA GLY A 212 40.66 3.67 13.17
C GLY A 212 39.13 3.74 13.15
N GLN A 213 38.50 4.52 14.04
CA GLN A 213 37.06 4.69 14.06
C GLN A 213 36.62 5.81 13.12
N ILE A 214 35.56 5.57 12.35
CA ILE A 214 34.95 6.59 11.50
C ILE A 214 34.09 7.50 12.38
N VAL A 215 34.52 8.75 12.54
CA VAL A 215 33.84 9.79 13.35
C VAL A 215 33.46 10.98 12.49
N ALA A 216 32.44 11.76 12.88
CA ALA A 216 32.07 12.98 12.16
C ALA A 216 33.25 13.97 12.08
N ALA A 217 33.49 14.51 10.88
CA ALA A 217 34.59 15.44 10.62
C ALA A 217 34.41 16.77 11.37
N ASN A 218 33.16 17.19 11.59
CA ASN A 218 32.77 18.39 12.35
C ASN A 218 31.64 18.04 13.34
N PRO A 219 31.94 17.56 14.56
CA PRO A 219 30.91 17.35 15.56
C PRO A 219 30.38 18.71 16.04
N THR A 220 29.20 19.10 15.59
CA THR A 220 28.43 20.14 16.28
C THR A 220 27.87 19.50 17.55
N GLY A 221 28.28 20.05 18.70
CA GLY A 221 28.40 19.33 19.95
C GLY A 221 27.14 18.66 20.50
N VAL A 222 27.32 17.43 20.97
CA VAL A 222 26.92 17.03 22.33
C VAL A 222 28.09 16.23 22.90
N ALA A 223 28.80 16.82 23.87
CA ALA A 223 29.77 16.07 24.65
C ALA A 223 29.03 15.03 25.49
N ILE A 224 29.40 13.76 25.36
CA ILE A 224 29.02 12.74 26.33
C ILE A 224 29.91 12.98 27.56
N GLN A 225 29.42 13.77 28.50
CA GLN A 225 29.96 13.77 29.86
C GLN A 225 29.35 12.59 30.60
N GLU A 226 30.19 11.75 31.20
CA GLU A 226 29.77 10.86 32.28
C GLU A 226 29.21 11.74 33.40
N VAL A 227 27.92 11.61 33.73
CA VAL A 227 27.33 12.28 34.89
C VAL A 227 26.47 11.29 35.67
N GLU A 228 26.82 11.16 36.95
CA GLU A 228 26.01 10.53 37.99
C GLU A 228 24.61 11.12 38.04
N THR A 229 23.62 10.27 38.35
CA THR A 229 22.21 10.64 38.45
C THR A 229 21.97 11.82 39.39
N GLN A 230 21.41 12.90 38.85
CA GLN A 230 20.73 13.95 39.63
C GLN A 230 19.32 14.22 39.10
N GLU A 231 18.45 14.60 40.02
CA GLU A 231 16.99 14.72 39.84
C GLU A 231 16.60 15.77 38.79
N ILE A 232 15.55 15.44 38.03
CA ILE A 232 15.06 16.26 36.92
C ILE A 232 14.07 17.30 37.46
N GLU A 233 14.43 18.58 37.40
CA GLU A 233 13.46 19.67 37.44
C GLU A 233 12.83 19.86 36.05
N VAL A 234 11.50 19.86 36.00
CA VAL A 234 10.73 20.05 34.76
C VAL A 234 10.69 21.54 34.42
N GLN A 235 11.23 21.92 33.26
CA GLN A 235 11.03 23.25 32.67
C GLN A 235 9.92 23.20 31.59
N GLU A 236 9.06 24.23 31.58
CA GLU A 236 7.85 24.31 30.75
C GLU A 236 8.05 24.87 29.32
N GLU A 237 9.27 25.18 28.88
CA GLU A 237 9.49 25.78 27.55
C GLU A 237 10.21 24.84 26.55
N ARG A 238 9.64 24.74 25.33
CA ARG A 238 10.22 24.01 24.19
C ARG A 238 11.23 24.88 23.45
N PRO A 239 12.50 24.45 23.26
CA PRO A 239 13.44 25.19 22.43
C PRO A 239 13.17 24.98 20.93
N ASP A 240 13.47 26.03 20.16
CA ASP A 240 13.26 26.13 18.71
C ASP A 240 14.08 25.12 17.88
N ASN A 241 13.46 24.66 16.79
CA ASN A 241 14.07 23.79 15.77
C ASN A 241 15.13 24.57 14.97
N THR A 242 16.39 24.15 14.99
CA THR A 242 17.44 24.71 14.11
C THR A 242 17.88 23.70 13.04
N LEU A 243 17.67 24.09 11.78
CA LEU A 243 17.77 23.33 10.51
C LEU A 243 19.15 23.45 9.82
N GLY A 244 19.30 22.65 8.75
CA GLY A 244 20.53 22.34 8.00
C GLY A 244 21.23 23.50 7.27
N LEU A 245 22.54 23.31 7.09
CA LEU A 245 23.41 24.09 6.21
C LEU A 245 23.93 23.19 5.08
N GLY A 246 23.41 23.37 3.87
CA GLY A 246 23.87 22.70 2.65
C GLY A 246 22.77 22.68 1.58
N LYS A 247 23.15 22.82 0.30
CA LYS A 247 22.25 22.51 -0.81
C LYS A 247 22.23 20.98 -1.01
N PRO A 248 21.07 20.35 -1.25
CA PRO A 248 21.01 18.96 -1.69
C PRO A 248 21.78 18.84 -3.01
N THR A 249 22.33 17.65 -3.28
CA THR A 249 23.06 17.39 -4.52
C THR A 249 22.19 16.58 -5.48
N ASP A 250 22.07 17.04 -6.73
CA ASP A 250 21.49 16.25 -7.82
C ASP A 250 22.49 15.20 -8.35
N GLU A 251 23.71 15.14 -7.78
CA GLU A 251 24.74 14.18 -8.17
C GLU A 251 24.45 12.80 -7.58
N VAL A 252 24.29 11.82 -8.47
CA VAL A 252 24.15 10.41 -8.11
C VAL A 252 25.46 9.91 -7.50
N VAL A 253 25.44 9.55 -6.21
CA VAL A 253 26.60 9.00 -5.51
C VAL A 253 26.64 7.49 -5.72
N LEU A 254 27.79 6.94 -6.09
CA LEU A 254 27.98 5.51 -6.23
C LEU A 254 28.68 4.96 -4.99
N LEU A 255 27.96 4.15 -4.21
CA LEU A 255 28.50 3.32 -3.13
C LEU A 255 29.11 2.07 -3.73
N SER A 256 30.23 1.60 -3.21
CA SER A 256 30.79 0.29 -3.56
C SER A 256 31.22 -0.41 -2.28
N GLU A 257 31.02 -1.72 -2.22
CA GLU A 257 31.54 -2.53 -1.10
C GLU A 257 33.07 -2.57 -1.19
N SER A 258 33.77 -2.54 -0.04
CA SER A 258 35.24 -2.38 0.00
C SER A 258 36.02 -3.50 -0.70
N HIS A 259 35.43 -4.69 -0.80
CA HIS A 259 35.98 -5.86 -1.49
C HIS A 259 35.35 -6.10 -2.87
N ARG A 260 34.41 -5.23 -3.31
CA ARG A 260 33.81 -5.24 -4.65
C ARG A 260 33.67 -3.81 -5.21
N PRO A 261 34.77 -3.07 -5.40
CA PRO A 261 34.76 -1.69 -5.89
C PRO A 261 34.16 -1.54 -7.31
N GLU A 262 34.12 -2.62 -8.07
CA GLU A 262 33.48 -2.73 -9.37
C GLU A 262 31.94 -2.81 -9.32
N GLU A 263 31.35 -3.26 -8.20
CA GLU A 263 29.90 -3.34 -7.99
C GLU A 263 29.40 -2.04 -7.38
N LYS A 264 29.04 -1.08 -8.24
CA LYS A 264 28.57 0.24 -7.82
C LYS A 264 27.06 0.25 -7.59
N MET A 265 26.63 0.66 -6.40
CA MET A 265 25.26 0.88 -5.99
C MET A 265 24.97 2.38 -5.93
N ALA A 266 23.97 2.87 -6.64
CA ALA A 266 23.62 4.28 -6.58
C ALA A 266 22.90 4.63 -5.27
N ALA A 267 23.30 5.72 -4.63
CA ALA A 267 22.70 6.36 -3.48
C ALA A 267 22.30 7.79 -3.88
N PHE A 268 21.13 8.21 -3.38
CA PHE A 268 20.44 9.41 -3.82
C PHE A 268 20.18 10.28 -2.61
N GLU A 269 20.48 11.56 -2.72
CA GLU A 269 20.26 12.56 -1.69
C GLU A 269 19.30 13.61 -2.24
N ASP A 270 18.16 13.80 -1.57
CA ASP A 270 17.25 14.92 -1.86
C ASP A 270 17.25 15.93 -0.70
N GLU A 271 16.38 16.93 -0.76
CA GLU A 271 16.20 17.94 0.30
C GLU A 271 15.77 17.38 1.67
N HIS A 272 15.49 16.07 1.76
CA HIS A 272 15.07 15.38 2.96
C HIS A 272 16.09 14.34 3.44
N GLY A 273 16.93 13.77 2.56
CA GLY A 273 18.11 12.97 2.93
C GLY A 273 18.53 11.93 1.89
N THR A 274 19.43 11.04 2.29
CA THR A 274 20.01 9.95 1.49
C THR A 274 19.27 8.62 1.66
N TYR A 275 18.97 7.90 0.57
CA TYR A 275 18.25 6.61 0.58
C TYR A 275 19.11 5.46 0.05
N ILE A 276 19.11 4.31 0.75
CA ILE A 276 20.06 3.20 0.48
C ILE A 276 19.36 1.84 0.19
N MET A 277 18.10 1.63 0.62
CA MET A 277 17.43 0.31 0.57
C MET A 277 15.98 0.34 0.04
N ASN A 278 15.69 1.21 -0.94
CA ASN A 278 14.31 1.47 -1.36
C ASN A 278 13.80 0.51 -2.46
N SER A 279 13.03 -0.50 -2.05
CA SER A 279 12.36 -1.42 -2.99
C SER A 279 11.28 -0.72 -3.83
N LYS A 280 11.24 -1.03 -5.13
CA LYS A 280 10.13 -0.71 -6.05
C LYS A 280 8.81 -1.33 -5.57
N ASP A 281 7.69 -0.78 -6.05
CA ASP A 281 6.36 -1.36 -5.83
C ASP A 281 6.06 -2.42 -6.92
N LEU A 282 5.29 -3.45 -6.58
CA LEU A 282 4.84 -4.49 -7.51
C LEU A 282 3.74 -3.94 -8.42
N ARG A 283 3.84 -4.24 -9.72
CA ARG A 283 2.78 -4.05 -10.72
C ARG A 283 2.82 -5.20 -11.72
N ALA A 284 1.83 -6.08 -11.63
CA ALA A 284 1.74 -7.29 -12.44
C ALA A 284 0.49 -7.32 -13.34
N ILE A 285 -0.07 -6.16 -13.67
CA ILE A 285 -1.32 -6.06 -14.44
C ILE A 285 -1.25 -6.75 -15.80
N GLN A 286 -0.09 -6.69 -16.46
CA GLN A 286 0.17 -7.37 -17.73
C GLN A 286 0.11 -8.90 -17.63
N HIS A 287 0.23 -9.46 -16.42
CA HIS A 287 0.18 -10.91 -16.18
C HIS A 287 -1.21 -11.41 -15.79
N VAL A 288 -2.21 -10.53 -15.67
CA VAL A 288 -3.58 -10.89 -15.26
C VAL A 288 -4.16 -11.96 -16.17
N GLU A 289 -3.95 -11.87 -17.48
CA GLU A 289 -4.45 -12.88 -18.43
C GLU A 289 -3.82 -14.26 -18.17
N ARG A 290 -2.50 -14.33 -17.99
CA ARG A 290 -1.80 -15.60 -17.72
C ARG A 290 -2.25 -16.20 -16.40
N LEU A 291 -2.31 -15.40 -15.33
CA LEU A 291 -2.77 -15.83 -14.00
C LEU A 291 -4.22 -16.34 -14.04
N THR A 292 -5.08 -15.67 -14.81
CA THR A 292 -6.47 -16.08 -15.04
C THR A 292 -6.55 -17.43 -15.75
N LYS A 293 -5.78 -17.62 -16.83
CA LYS A 293 -5.71 -18.89 -17.58
C LYS A 293 -5.16 -20.05 -16.74
N MET A 294 -4.22 -19.79 -15.83
CA MET A 294 -3.72 -20.79 -14.87
C MET A 294 -4.79 -21.23 -13.85
N GLY A 295 -5.86 -20.46 -13.67
CA GLY A 295 -6.84 -20.72 -12.61
C GLY A 295 -6.37 -20.29 -11.22
N VAL A 296 -5.61 -19.19 -11.14
CA VAL A 296 -5.34 -18.51 -9.85
C VAL A 296 -6.64 -17.93 -9.33
N HIS A 297 -7.01 -18.24 -8.09
CA HIS A 297 -8.35 -18.01 -7.58
C HIS A 297 -8.61 -16.57 -7.16
N SER A 298 -7.56 -15.88 -6.69
CA SER A 298 -7.65 -14.51 -6.21
C SER A 298 -6.42 -13.69 -6.60
N LEU A 299 -6.66 -12.48 -7.10
CA LEU A 299 -5.64 -11.47 -7.35
C LEU A 299 -5.72 -10.42 -6.25
N LYS A 300 -4.62 -10.26 -5.52
CA LYS A 300 -4.57 -9.43 -4.31
C LYS A 300 -3.81 -8.13 -4.54
N ILE A 301 -4.41 -7.03 -4.13
CA ILE A 301 -3.76 -5.71 -4.07
C ILE A 301 -3.27 -5.46 -2.64
N GLU A 302 -2.00 -5.10 -2.45
CA GLU A 302 -1.48 -4.64 -1.17
C GLU A 302 -1.63 -3.13 -1.02
N GLY A 303 -2.07 -2.67 0.15
CA GLY A 303 -2.17 -1.23 0.40
C GLY A 303 -3.07 -0.81 1.55
N ARG A 304 -3.14 -1.57 2.65
CA ARG A 304 -4.05 -1.25 3.77
C ARG A 304 -3.91 0.16 4.34
N THR A 305 -2.74 0.78 4.18
CA THR A 305 -2.45 2.13 4.66
C THR A 305 -2.55 3.19 3.57
N LYS A 306 -2.98 2.83 2.36
CA LYS A 306 -3.11 3.73 1.22
C LYS A 306 -4.49 4.42 1.24
N SER A 307 -4.60 5.51 0.49
CA SER A 307 -5.82 6.30 0.41
C SER A 307 -6.98 5.53 -0.22
N PHE A 308 -8.21 6.01 -0.02
CA PHE A 308 -9.38 5.46 -0.71
C PHE A 308 -9.28 5.67 -2.23
N TYR A 309 -8.64 6.75 -2.71
CA TYR A 309 -8.32 6.95 -4.12
C TYR A 309 -7.44 5.81 -4.67
N TYR A 310 -6.38 5.43 -3.95
CA TYR A 310 -5.54 4.28 -4.35
C TYR A 310 -6.36 2.99 -4.46
N CYS A 311 -7.23 2.72 -3.48
CA CYS A 311 -8.08 1.53 -3.48
C CYS A 311 -9.06 1.54 -4.66
N ALA A 312 -9.72 2.67 -4.93
CA ALA A 312 -10.63 2.84 -6.05
C ALA A 312 -9.91 2.65 -7.40
N ARG A 313 -8.79 3.34 -7.60
CA ARG A 313 -8.06 3.31 -8.87
C ARG A 313 -7.46 1.94 -9.17
N THR A 314 -6.84 1.30 -8.19
CA THR A 314 -6.32 -0.06 -8.38
C THR A 314 -7.45 -1.06 -8.62
N ALA A 315 -8.57 -0.97 -7.88
CA ALA A 315 -9.73 -1.83 -8.12
C ALA A 315 -10.28 -1.66 -9.55
N GLN A 316 -10.50 -0.42 -10.00
CA GLN A 316 -11.01 -0.12 -11.35
C GLN A 316 -10.15 -0.75 -12.44
N VAL A 317 -8.84 -0.54 -12.34
CA VAL A 317 -7.88 -0.93 -13.37
C VAL A 317 -7.68 -2.45 -13.41
N TYR A 318 -7.55 -3.11 -12.24
CA TYR A 318 -7.44 -4.57 -12.20
C TYR A 318 -8.76 -5.28 -12.53
N ARG A 319 -9.92 -4.72 -12.14
CA ARG A 319 -11.24 -5.28 -12.52
C ARG A 319 -11.39 -5.31 -14.04
N LYS A 320 -11.08 -4.19 -14.71
CA LYS A 320 -11.07 -4.12 -16.18
C LYS A 320 -10.12 -5.14 -16.80
N ALA A 321 -8.88 -5.25 -16.31
CA ALA A 321 -7.92 -6.22 -16.82
C ALA A 321 -8.41 -7.68 -16.67
N ILE A 322 -9.05 -8.02 -15.54
CA ILE A 322 -9.61 -9.36 -15.33
C ILE A 322 -10.81 -9.59 -16.25
N ASP A 323 -11.71 -8.62 -16.39
CA ASP A 323 -12.88 -8.75 -17.26
C ASP A 323 -12.48 -8.92 -18.73
N ASP A 324 -11.55 -8.09 -19.21
CA ASP A 324 -11.03 -8.20 -20.57
C ASP A 324 -10.33 -9.56 -20.80
N ALA A 325 -9.56 -10.06 -19.84
CA ALA A 325 -8.93 -11.38 -19.91
C ALA A 325 -9.97 -12.52 -19.97
N VAL A 326 -11.02 -12.46 -19.15
CA VAL A 326 -12.10 -13.47 -19.11
C VAL A 326 -12.89 -13.49 -20.43
N GLU A 327 -13.07 -12.33 -21.05
CA GLU A 327 -13.71 -12.15 -22.36
C GLU A 327 -12.78 -12.50 -23.54
N GLY A 328 -11.49 -12.75 -23.28
CA GLY A 328 -10.50 -13.09 -24.30
C GLY A 328 -10.06 -11.91 -25.17
N LYS A 329 -10.23 -10.67 -24.66
CA LYS A 329 -9.73 -9.46 -25.30
C LYS A 329 -8.21 -9.35 -25.13
N PRO A 330 -7.51 -8.71 -26.08
CA PRO A 330 -6.08 -8.40 -25.90
C PRO A 330 -5.87 -7.47 -24.71
N PHE A 331 -4.70 -7.55 -24.10
CA PHE A 331 -4.32 -6.68 -22.99
C PHE A 331 -4.29 -5.21 -23.42
N ASP A 332 -4.95 -4.35 -22.64
CA ASP A 332 -4.97 -2.90 -22.83
C ASP A 332 -3.74 -2.27 -22.15
N GLU A 333 -2.74 -1.90 -22.94
CA GLU A 333 -1.49 -1.33 -22.44
C GLU A 333 -1.68 0.01 -21.70
N SER A 334 -2.76 0.75 -21.99
CA SER A 334 -3.06 2.03 -21.33
C SER A 334 -3.32 1.88 -19.81
N LEU A 335 -3.70 0.68 -19.37
CA LEU A 335 -3.90 0.36 -17.96
C LEU A 335 -2.61 0.45 -17.15
N MET A 336 -1.46 0.16 -17.78
CA MET A 336 -0.16 0.36 -17.12
C MET A 336 0.08 1.84 -16.83
N GLY A 337 -0.11 2.71 -17.83
CA GLY A 337 0.03 4.17 -17.66
C GLY A 337 -0.95 4.75 -16.64
N THR A 338 -2.16 4.20 -16.56
CA THR A 338 -3.14 4.60 -15.54
C THR A 338 -2.66 4.27 -14.12
N LEU A 339 -1.89 3.20 -13.92
CA LEU A 339 -1.31 2.88 -12.61
C LEU A 339 -0.09 3.74 -12.28
N GLU A 340 0.68 4.20 -13.28
CA GLU A 340 1.79 5.16 -13.07
C GLU A 340 1.30 6.48 -12.43
N SER A 341 0.01 6.82 -12.58
CA SER A 341 -0.56 8.02 -11.94
C SER A 341 -0.76 7.92 -10.43
N LEU A 342 -0.56 6.72 -9.86
CA LEU A 342 -0.61 6.52 -8.42
C LEU A 342 0.76 6.77 -7.79
N ALA A 343 0.78 7.42 -6.62
CA ALA A 343 2.02 7.64 -5.89
C ALA A 343 2.75 6.31 -5.57
N HIS A 344 3.90 6.10 -6.23
CA HIS A 344 4.70 4.87 -6.19
C HIS A 344 6.20 5.16 -6.17
N ARG A 345 7.03 4.16 -5.86
CA ARG A 345 8.51 4.28 -5.83
C ARG A 345 9.14 3.53 -7.01
N GLY A 346 8.58 3.74 -8.20
CA GLY A 346 8.83 2.94 -9.39
C GLY A 346 8.16 1.58 -9.32
N TYR A 347 7.81 1.03 -10.49
CA TYR A 347 7.21 -0.28 -10.59
C TYR A 347 8.18 -1.37 -11.04
N THR A 348 7.92 -2.58 -10.58
CA THR A 348 8.59 -3.80 -11.00
C THR A 348 7.59 -4.93 -11.11
N GLU A 349 7.89 -5.91 -11.97
CA GLU A 349 7.17 -7.18 -12.05
C GLU A 349 7.51 -8.08 -10.85
N GLY A 350 8.53 -7.71 -10.06
CA GLY A 350 9.03 -8.51 -8.97
C GLY A 350 9.53 -9.86 -9.49
N PHE A 351 9.39 -10.89 -8.67
CA PHE A 351 9.90 -12.23 -8.98
C PHE A 351 9.05 -13.00 -9.99
N LEU A 352 7.86 -12.47 -10.35
CA LEU A 352 6.98 -13.09 -11.35
C LEU A 352 7.71 -13.31 -12.69
N ARG A 353 8.73 -12.48 -12.96
CA ARG A 353 9.68 -12.66 -14.06
C ARG A 353 11.08 -12.94 -13.51
N ARG A 354 11.63 -14.13 -13.75
CA ARG A 354 13.00 -14.46 -13.33
C ARG A 354 14.05 -13.61 -14.08
N HIS A 355 15.15 -13.30 -13.38
CA HIS A 355 16.39 -12.72 -13.92
C HIS A 355 16.34 -11.29 -14.47
N THR A 356 15.61 -10.37 -13.84
CA THR A 356 15.72 -8.92 -14.11
C THR A 356 16.40 -8.20 -12.95
N HIS A 357 17.68 -8.47 -12.68
CA HIS A 357 18.38 -7.93 -11.49
C HIS A 357 18.34 -6.39 -11.42
N ASP A 358 18.20 -5.70 -12.56
CA ASP A 358 18.19 -4.24 -12.65
C ASP A 358 16.81 -3.60 -12.34
N SER A 359 15.74 -4.40 -12.22
CA SER A 359 14.38 -3.89 -12.08
C SER A 359 13.81 -3.95 -10.67
N TYR A 360 14.52 -4.47 -9.67
CA TYR A 360 13.98 -4.68 -8.31
C TYR A 360 14.13 -3.47 -7.37
N GLN A 361 15.16 -2.66 -7.59
CA GLN A 361 15.48 -1.49 -6.76
C GLN A 361 15.15 -0.22 -7.53
N ASN A 362 14.62 0.79 -6.81
CA ASN A 362 14.53 2.13 -7.37
C ASN A 362 15.77 2.89 -6.95
N TYR A 363 16.58 3.20 -7.93
CA TYR A 363 17.74 4.04 -7.72
C TYR A 363 17.26 5.49 -7.79
N GLU A 364 16.54 5.92 -8.83
CA GLU A 364 16.27 7.34 -9.09
C GLU A 364 15.66 8.17 -7.93
N TYR A 365 14.74 7.64 -7.10
CA TYR A 365 14.06 8.41 -6.04
C TYR A 365 13.67 7.61 -4.77
N GLY A 366 13.69 8.28 -3.60
CA GLY A 366 13.41 7.73 -2.26
C GLY A 366 11.94 7.71 -1.80
N TYR A 367 11.12 8.60 -2.35
CA TYR A 367 9.72 8.82 -1.95
C TYR A 367 8.73 8.46 -3.07
N SER A 368 7.45 8.39 -2.74
CA SER A 368 6.42 8.08 -3.74
C SER A 368 6.05 9.33 -4.54
N ILE A 369 6.20 9.29 -5.87
CA ILE A 369 5.89 10.39 -6.80
C ILE A 369 4.73 9.95 -7.71
N SER A 370 3.91 10.92 -8.11
CA SER A 370 3.10 10.83 -9.34
C SER A 370 3.37 12.10 -10.15
N ASP A 371 3.70 11.92 -11.42
CA ASP A 371 4.07 12.93 -12.42
C ASP A 371 2.95 13.17 -13.45
N SER A 372 1.93 12.30 -13.47
CA SER A 372 0.85 12.36 -14.45
C SER A 372 -0.46 12.88 -13.86
N GLN A 373 -0.78 12.57 -12.60
CA GLN A 373 -2.03 13.03 -11.99
C GLN A 373 -1.93 13.31 -10.49
N GLN A 374 -2.69 14.31 -10.02
CA GLN A 374 -2.87 14.59 -8.60
C GLN A 374 -4.35 14.46 -8.21
N PHE A 375 -4.65 13.69 -7.17
CA PHE A 375 -5.99 13.65 -6.58
C PHE A 375 -6.32 14.99 -5.92
N VAL A 376 -7.42 15.64 -6.32
CA VAL A 376 -7.76 17.00 -5.87
C VAL A 376 -9.07 17.11 -5.10
N GLY A 377 -10.01 16.18 -5.24
CA GLY A 377 -11.27 16.23 -4.49
C GLY A 377 -12.17 15.02 -4.67
N GLU A 378 -13.19 14.92 -3.83
CA GLU A 378 -14.26 13.92 -3.94
C GLU A 378 -15.62 14.61 -4.12
N PHE A 379 -16.50 14.01 -4.93
CA PHE A 379 -17.85 14.53 -5.13
C PHE A 379 -18.76 14.13 -3.95
N THR A 380 -19.59 15.07 -3.49
CA THR A 380 -20.51 14.83 -2.35
C THR A 380 -21.86 14.27 -2.78
N GLY A 381 -22.13 14.23 -4.10
CA GLY A 381 -23.43 13.89 -4.68
C GLY A 381 -24.41 15.06 -4.75
N VAL A 382 -24.11 16.22 -4.14
CA VAL A 382 -24.97 17.41 -4.18
C VAL A 382 -24.82 18.12 -5.53
N ARG A 383 -25.94 18.40 -6.20
CA ARG A 383 -25.99 19.13 -7.48
C ARG A 383 -26.76 20.45 -7.38
N ARG A 384 -26.40 21.41 -8.24
CA ARG A 384 -27.07 22.70 -8.50
C ARG A 384 -27.14 22.90 -10.03
N GLY A 385 -28.15 22.31 -10.67
CA GLY A 385 -28.21 22.22 -12.13
C GLY A 385 -27.02 21.40 -12.66
N GLU A 386 -26.31 21.95 -13.65
CA GLU A 386 -25.10 21.35 -14.24
C GLU A 386 -23.89 21.32 -13.29
N LEU A 387 -23.95 22.04 -12.16
CA LEU A 387 -22.86 22.11 -11.21
C LEU A 387 -22.97 21.01 -10.14
N ALA A 388 -21.84 20.41 -9.81
CA ALA A 388 -21.72 19.43 -8.74
C ALA A 388 -20.74 19.86 -7.66
N GLU A 389 -21.07 19.56 -6.40
CA GLU A 389 -20.23 19.89 -5.25
C GLU A 389 -19.06 18.91 -5.10
N VAL A 390 -17.88 19.49 -4.92
CA VAL A 390 -16.61 18.80 -4.66
C VAL A 390 -16.10 19.22 -3.29
N GLU A 391 -15.82 18.24 -2.43
CA GLU A 391 -15.00 18.43 -1.24
C GLU A 391 -13.53 18.41 -1.65
N VAL A 392 -12.89 19.57 -1.56
CA VAL A 392 -11.53 19.79 -2.03
C VAL A 392 -10.55 19.17 -1.05
N LYS A 393 -9.54 18.46 -1.57
CA LYS A 393 -8.42 17.89 -0.80
C LYS A 393 -7.10 18.59 -1.15
N ASN A 394 -6.85 18.85 -2.43
CA ASN A 394 -5.69 19.59 -2.92
C ASN A 394 -6.13 20.75 -3.81
N LYS A 395 -5.28 21.78 -3.92
CA LYS A 395 -5.61 22.99 -4.69
C LYS A 395 -5.62 22.73 -6.19
N PHE A 396 -6.65 23.25 -6.87
CA PHE A 396 -6.80 23.31 -8.33
C PHE A 396 -7.42 24.66 -8.73
N ILE A 397 -7.25 25.07 -9.99
CA ILE A 397 -7.67 26.38 -10.49
C ILE A 397 -8.43 26.27 -11.82
N LYS A 398 -9.17 27.33 -12.18
CA LYS A 398 -9.74 27.43 -13.53
C LYS A 398 -8.63 27.33 -14.60
N GLY A 399 -8.92 26.61 -15.67
CA GLY A 399 -7.98 26.27 -16.73
C GLY A 399 -7.24 24.95 -16.53
N ASP A 400 -7.26 24.35 -15.33
CA ASP A 400 -6.66 23.03 -15.11
C ASP A 400 -7.38 21.97 -15.96
N SER A 401 -6.61 21.03 -16.51
CA SER A 401 -7.13 19.80 -17.11
C SER A 401 -7.46 18.81 -16.00
N LEU A 402 -8.73 18.41 -15.90
CA LEU A 402 -9.24 17.56 -14.83
C LEU A 402 -9.79 16.23 -15.39
N GLU A 403 -9.74 15.18 -14.57
CA GLU A 403 -10.42 13.91 -14.80
C GLU A 403 -11.42 13.65 -13.66
N LEU A 404 -12.69 13.49 -14.03
CA LEU A 404 -13.73 12.90 -13.19
C LEU A 404 -13.68 11.38 -13.36
N MET A 405 -13.40 10.67 -12.27
CA MET A 405 -13.44 9.21 -12.19
C MET A 405 -14.68 8.78 -11.41
N THR A 406 -15.44 7.85 -11.99
CA THR A 406 -16.62 7.23 -11.37
C THR A 406 -16.58 5.71 -11.53
N PRO A 407 -17.37 4.96 -10.75
CA PRO A 407 -17.53 3.52 -10.94
C PRO A 407 -17.91 3.11 -12.38
N ASN A 408 -18.65 3.97 -13.09
CA ASN A 408 -19.18 3.68 -14.43
C ASN A 408 -18.26 4.15 -15.58
N GLY A 409 -17.22 4.93 -15.28
CA GLY A 409 -16.29 5.45 -16.29
C GLY A 409 -15.59 6.74 -15.88
N ASN A 410 -14.66 7.18 -16.73
CA ASN A 410 -13.86 8.37 -16.52
C ASN A 410 -14.14 9.41 -17.62
N VAL A 411 -14.14 10.70 -17.25
CA VAL A 411 -14.36 11.83 -18.16
C VAL A 411 -13.28 12.88 -17.94
N VAL A 412 -12.60 13.29 -19.01
CA VAL A 412 -11.58 14.35 -18.99
C VAL A 412 -12.17 15.65 -19.53
N PHE A 413 -11.93 16.77 -18.85
CA PHE A 413 -12.43 18.09 -19.23
C PHE A 413 -11.51 19.21 -18.72
N THR A 414 -11.63 20.41 -19.31
CA THR A 414 -10.93 21.61 -18.83
C THR A 414 -11.85 22.38 -17.89
N LEU A 415 -11.35 22.82 -16.73
CA LEU A 415 -12.17 23.55 -15.77
C LEU A 415 -12.43 24.99 -16.23
N GLU A 416 -13.60 25.25 -16.79
CA GLU A 416 -13.96 26.59 -17.27
C GLU A 416 -14.61 27.47 -16.19
N LYS A 417 -15.42 26.86 -15.31
CA LYS A 417 -16.22 27.57 -14.30
C LYS A 417 -16.13 26.89 -12.95
N MET A 418 -16.08 27.68 -11.87
CA MET A 418 -16.08 27.19 -10.51
C MET A 418 -16.74 28.20 -9.57
N GLU A 419 -17.66 27.72 -8.73
CA GLU A 419 -18.38 28.52 -7.74
C GLU A 419 -18.11 28.03 -6.32
N ASN A 420 -18.15 28.92 -5.33
CA ASN A 420 -18.16 28.51 -3.93
C ASN A 420 -19.60 28.19 -3.43
N ARG A 421 -19.74 27.68 -2.21
CA ARG A 421 -21.06 27.40 -1.60
C ARG A 421 -22.02 28.59 -1.56
N LYS A 422 -21.51 29.83 -1.63
CA LYS A 422 -22.28 31.08 -1.67
C LYS A 422 -22.67 31.50 -3.10
N SER A 423 -22.47 30.65 -4.10
CA SER A 423 -22.73 30.94 -5.52
C SER A 423 -21.94 32.14 -6.05
N GLN A 424 -20.72 32.31 -5.55
CA GLN A 424 -19.79 33.30 -6.06
C GLN A 424 -18.74 32.60 -6.92
N ASP A 425 -18.47 33.15 -8.11
CA ASP A 425 -17.39 32.67 -8.96
C ASP A 425 -16.04 32.81 -8.25
N VAL A 426 -15.22 31.77 -8.34
CA VAL A 426 -13.88 31.70 -7.75
C VAL A 426 -12.87 31.19 -8.76
N ASP A 427 -11.64 31.68 -8.68
CA ASP A 427 -10.55 31.27 -9.58
C ASP A 427 -9.76 30.07 -9.05
N ASP A 428 -9.75 29.87 -7.72
CA ASP A 428 -9.00 28.78 -7.08
C ASP A 428 -9.77 28.05 -5.99
N ALA A 429 -9.61 26.72 -5.95
CA ALA A 429 -10.03 25.85 -4.86
C ALA A 429 -8.89 25.75 -3.85
N LYS A 430 -9.09 26.25 -2.62
CA LYS A 430 -8.00 26.51 -1.67
C LYS A 430 -7.45 25.29 -0.90
N GLY A 431 -7.78 24.07 -1.33
CA GLY A 431 -7.31 22.83 -0.70
C GLY A 431 -8.26 22.29 0.38
N ASN A 432 -7.74 21.42 1.26
CA ASN A 432 -8.52 20.68 2.25
C ASN A 432 -9.44 21.59 3.11
N GLY A 433 -10.68 21.16 3.31
CA GLY A 433 -11.71 21.89 4.08
C GLY A 433 -12.53 22.89 3.26
N HIS A 434 -12.24 23.05 1.97
CA HIS A 434 -13.04 23.88 1.06
C HIS A 434 -14.02 23.04 0.25
N PHE A 435 -15.13 23.67 -0.13
CA PHE A 435 -16.16 23.08 -1.01
C PHE A 435 -16.41 24.02 -2.18
N VAL A 436 -16.40 23.47 -3.38
CA VAL A 436 -16.65 24.20 -4.63
C VAL A 436 -17.65 23.44 -5.50
N PHE A 437 -18.29 24.15 -6.41
CA PHE A 437 -19.22 23.65 -7.40
C PHE A 437 -18.59 23.80 -8.79
N ILE A 438 -18.50 22.72 -9.55
CA ILE A 438 -17.93 22.70 -10.91
C ILE A 438 -18.89 22.02 -11.90
N PRO A 439 -18.87 22.39 -13.19
CA PRO A 439 -19.73 21.79 -14.20
C PRO A 439 -19.30 20.34 -14.48
N VAL A 440 -20.26 19.43 -14.48
CA VAL A 440 -20.07 18.01 -14.85
C VAL A 440 -21.31 17.52 -15.62
N PRO A 441 -21.19 16.52 -16.50
CA PRO A 441 -22.33 15.98 -17.23
C PRO A 441 -23.50 15.59 -16.29
N GLU A 442 -24.74 15.90 -16.67
CA GLU A 442 -25.94 15.66 -15.85
C GLU A 442 -26.23 14.18 -15.65
N ASP A 443 -25.86 13.35 -16.63
CA ASP A 443 -26.10 11.89 -16.67
C ASP A 443 -25.10 11.08 -15.83
N MET A 444 -24.03 11.72 -15.34
CA MET A 444 -23.02 11.04 -14.52
C MET A 444 -23.50 10.84 -13.08
N ASP A 445 -23.45 9.59 -12.62
CA ASP A 445 -23.59 9.27 -11.21
C ASP A 445 -22.34 9.73 -10.45
N LEU A 446 -22.55 10.54 -9.42
CA LEU A 446 -21.48 11.15 -8.62
C LEU A 446 -21.29 10.44 -7.29
N GLU A 447 -22.09 9.41 -6.99
CA GLU A 447 -21.81 8.54 -5.85
C GLU A 447 -20.44 7.86 -6.05
N PHE A 448 -19.54 8.04 -5.09
CA PHE A 448 -18.13 7.62 -5.18
C PHE A 448 -17.32 8.31 -6.31
N GLY A 449 -17.75 9.48 -6.78
CA GLY A 449 -17.01 10.28 -7.76
C GLY A 449 -15.72 10.89 -7.19
N LEU A 450 -14.61 10.75 -7.90
CA LEU A 450 -13.30 11.29 -7.55
C LEU A 450 -12.81 12.27 -8.63
N LEU A 451 -12.11 13.33 -8.22
CA LEU A 451 -11.58 14.36 -9.10
C LEU A 451 -10.05 14.38 -9.04
N MET A 452 -9.42 14.29 -10.21
CA MET A 452 -7.97 14.39 -10.38
C MET A 452 -7.63 15.57 -11.28
N ARG A 453 -6.47 16.19 -11.04
CA ARG A 453 -5.83 17.11 -11.97
C ARG A 453 -4.77 16.36 -12.78
N ASN A 454 -4.80 16.53 -14.09
CA ASN A 454 -3.75 16.08 -15.00
C ASN A 454 -2.56 17.03 -14.91
N LEU A 455 -1.37 16.46 -14.72
CA LEU A 455 -0.11 17.19 -14.61
C LEU A 455 0.58 17.24 -15.98
N SER A 456 1.19 18.38 -16.30
CA SER A 456 1.94 18.61 -17.53
C SER A 456 3.43 18.30 -17.36
N GLU A 457 4.17 18.22 -18.46
CA GLU A 457 5.63 17.98 -18.44
C GLU A 457 6.35 19.01 -17.57
N GLY A 458 7.09 18.54 -16.55
CA GLY A 458 7.76 19.37 -15.53
C GLY A 458 6.94 19.65 -14.25
N GLN A 459 5.75 19.07 -14.11
CA GLN A 459 4.93 19.11 -12.89
C GLN A 459 4.91 17.75 -12.18
N ASP A 460 4.83 17.75 -10.86
CA ASP A 460 4.64 16.54 -10.06
C ASP A 460 3.75 16.83 -8.83
N THR A 461 3.40 15.79 -8.06
CA THR A 461 2.58 15.97 -6.84
C THR A 461 3.16 16.91 -5.77
N ARG A 462 4.46 17.24 -5.79
CA ARG A 462 5.13 18.20 -4.91
C ARG A 462 5.27 19.59 -5.54
N ASN A 463 5.50 19.69 -6.85
CA ASN A 463 5.44 20.93 -7.63
C ASN A 463 4.34 20.87 -8.71
N PRO A 464 3.06 20.89 -8.31
CA PRO A 464 1.98 20.68 -9.26
C PRO A 464 1.70 21.90 -10.15
N THR A 465 2.38 23.02 -9.92
CA THR A 465 2.29 24.21 -10.77
C THR A 465 3.49 24.37 -11.71
N GLY A 466 4.54 23.55 -11.57
CA GLY A 466 5.75 23.60 -12.39
C GLY A 466 6.51 24.93 -12.27
N LYS A 467 6.44 25.58 -11.10
CA LYS A 467 7.08 26.88 -10.83
C LYS A 467 8.23 26.75 -9.86
#